data_AF-E4N3J1-F1
#
_entry.id   AF-E4N3J1-F1
#
_cell.length_a   1.000
_cell.length_b   1.000
_cell.length_c   1.000
_cell.angle_alpha   90.00
_cell.angle_beta   90.00
_cell.angle_gamma   90.00
#
_symmetry.space_group_name_H-M   'P 1'
#
loop_
_entity.id
_entity.type
_entity.pdbx_description
1 polymer ?
#
loop_
_entity_poly.entity_id
_entity_poly.type
_entity_poly.pdbx_seq_one_letter_code
_entity_poly.pdbx_strand_id
1 'polypeptide(L)'
;MSGGTAATGLVRLRFRAPEAAFELALPGDVVLADLLPAVLGWAGPGVQEDGGDHSGWVLQRIGGAPLDEERTLDALGLRDGEELHLRPGQAPLPEVHFDDLVDGVRTGTLARGDSWRPAATRRLALALALTALGCGLLLLALPGPAAPRCAAAALTALALLAGARALTRQLGDPGTGTALAVAGVAHAAAAAALLPGVTGPARLLAGASAATGATVLALALTGAGAVCTGLLAAAVLACGAGALTARGVPATHAAAVTAATAVLFGAFAPALAFRLSGLRLPALPRNADELQQDIEPFPADDVLARSLVADSYLAGLFLAVGAVCATALTLLATARDTGWAVPATAADLSVLLLLHARDIGGLRQRLALLLPGALGLALLALRAAAHTDPAGRLPLYALLTAAATALVLTARTVPGRRLLPYWGRAGDLLHTLTALALLPLALQVLGFYGAMRGLAG
;
A
#
# COMPACT_ATOMS: atom_id res chain seq x y z
N MET A 1 -20.62 -4.29 50.48
CA MET A 1 -21.06 -4.63 49.13
C MET A 1 -20.25 -3.81 48.15
N SER A 2 -19.57 -4.52 47.27
CA SER A 2 -18.44 -4.11 46.45
C SER A 2 -18.81 -3.01 45.45
N GLY A 3 -18.18 -1.84 45.56
CA GLY A 3 -18.25 -0.78 44.54
C GLY A 3 -17.41 -1.19 43.33
N GLY A 4 -18.07 -1.32 42.19
CA GLY A 4 -17.48 -1.81 40.95
C GLY A 4 -16.36 -0.92 40.43
N THR A 5 -15.25 -1.57 40.07
CA THR A 5 -14.10 -1.01 39.39
C THR A 5 -14.52 -0.53 38.00
N ALA A 6 -14.73 0.78 37.84
CA ALA A 6 -14.72 1.42 36.54
C ALA A 6 -13.29 1.31 35.98
N ALA A 7 -13.15 0.83 34.74
CA ALA A 7 -11.87 0.79 34.06
C ALA A 7 -11.37 2.22 33.86
N THR A 8 -10.36 2.61 34.63
CA THR A 8 -9.67 3.91 34.56
C THR A 8 -8.99 4.05 33.21
N GLY A 9 -9.29 5.13 32.49
CA GLY A 9 -8.54 5.51 31.29
C GLY A 9 -7.15 5.96 31.73
N LEU A 10 -6.15 5.09 31.57
CA LEU A 10 -4.75 5.47 31.81
C LEU A 10 -4.27 6.35 30.66
N VAL A 11 -3.60 7.45 30.99
CA VAL A 11 -2.92 8.34 30.04
C VAL A 11 -1.41 8.19 30.25
N ARG A 12 -0.69 7.80 29.20
CA ARG A 12 0.77 7.66 29.20
C ARG A 12 1.40 8.99 28.83
N LEU A 13 2.08 9.63 29.76
CA LEU A 13 2.71 10.93 29.60
C LEU A 13 4.24 10.82 29.70
N ARG A 14 4.94 11.71 29.00
CA ARG A 14 6.39 11.87 29.07
C ARG A 14 6.73 13.06 29.95
N PHE A 15 7.62 12.88 30.91
CA PHE A 15 8.04 13.92 31.83
C PHE A 15 9.50 14.27 31.60
N ARG A 16 9.79 15.56 31.47
CA ARG A 16 11.14 16.13 31.46
C ARG A 16 11.38 16.88 32.75
N ALA A 17 12.12 16.27 33.65
CA ALA A 17 12.73 16.93 34.81
C ALA A 17 14.08 17.56 34.41
N PRO A 18 14.66 18.44 35.24
CA PRO A 18 15.95 19.08 34.95
C PRO A 18 17.08 18.09 34.66
N GLU A 19 17.11 16.96 35.37
CA GLU A 19 18.19 15.95 35.27
C GLU A 19 17.69 14.59 34.75
N ALA A 20 16.39 14.43 34.51
CA ALA A 20 15.80 13.14 34.15
C ALA A 20 14.69 13.26 33.10
N ALA A 21 14.52 12.22 32.29
CA ALA A 21 13.41 12.06 31.38
C ALA A 21 12.80 10.68 31.57
N PHE A 22 11.50 10.61 31.82
CA PHE A 22 10.81 9.35 32.10
C PHE A 22 9.38 9.35 31.53
N GLU A 23 8.78 8.18 31.41
CA GLU A 23 7.39 8.03 30.97
C GLU A 23 6.58 7.33 32.05
N LEU A 24 5.38 7.83 32.32
CA LEU A 24 4.50 7.30 33.35
C LEU A 24 3.07 7.19 32.83
N ALA A 25 2.40 6.08 33.15
CA ALA A 25 0.97 5.92 32.90
C ALA A 25 0.20 6.34 34.14
N LEU A 26 -0.64 7.37 34.02
CA LEU A 26 -1.38 7.99 35.11
C LEU A 26 -2.89 7.87 34.87
N PRO A 27 -3.72 7.72 35.92
CA PRO A 27 -5.17 7.68 35.78
C PRO A 27 -5.71 9.06 35.35
N GLY A 28 -6.48 9.10 34.25
CA GLY A 28 -6.98 10.34 33.64
C GLY A 28 -8.01 11.12 34.47
N ASP A 29 -8.70 10.42 35.36
CA ASP A 29 -9.80 10.89 36.20
C ASP A 29 -9.34 11.44 37.57
N VAL A 30 -8.03 11.37 37.87
CA VAL A 30 -7.44 11.89 39.11
C VAL A 30 -6.91 13.30 38.91
N VAL A 31 -7.04 14.12 39.96
CA VAL A 31 -6.57 15.50 40.00
C VAL A 31 -5.05 15.55 39.94
N LEU A 32 -4.49 16.52 39.19
CA LEU A 32 -3.05 16.60 38.96
C LEU A 32 -2.25 16.76 40.27
N ALA A 33 -2.75 17.54 41.23
CA ALA A 33 -2.13 17.71 42.55
C ALA A 33 -1.85 16.38 43.28
N ASP A 34 -2.76 15.40 43.18
CA ASP A 34 -2.62 14.10 43.84
C ASP A 34 -1.57 13.21 43.17
N LEU A 35 -1.33 13.42 41.87
CA LEU A 35 -0.37 12.66 41.07
C LEU A 35 1.03 13.26 41.13
N LEU A 36 1.14 14.55 41.45
CA LEU A 36 2.39 15.30 41.43
C LEU A 36 3.48 14.69 42.35
N PRO A 37 3.19 14.29 43.61
CA PRO A 37 4.18 13.63 44.47
C PRO A 37 4.72 12.32 43.88
N ALA A 38 3.86 11.55 43.22
CA ALA A 38 4.27 10.32 42.56
C ALA A 38 5.20 10.62 41.37
N VAL A 39 4.87 11.63 40.55
CA VAL A 39 5.71 12.08 39.43
C VAL A 39 7.07 12.60 39.93
N LEU A 40 7.09 13.37 41.02
CA LEU A 40 8.32 13.88 41.64
C LEU A 40 9.23 12.74 42.15
N GLY A 41 8.66 11.68 42.71
CA GLY A 41 9.42 10.52 43.15
C GLY A 41 10.20 9.81 42.02
N TRP A 42 9.69 9.89 40.78
CA TRP A 42 10.39 9.38 39.59
C TRP A 42 11.40 10.37 38.99
N ALA A 43 11.30 11.65 39.32
CA ALA A 43 12.20 12.70 38.82
C ALA A 43 13.59 12.69 39.50
N GLY A 44 13.71 12.09 40.70
CA GLY A 44 14.97 11.86 41.39
C GLY A 44 14.91 12.22 42.89
N PRO A 45 15.82 11.66 43.72
CA PRO A 45 15.75 11.79 45.18
C PRO A 45 15.95 13.21 45.73
N GLY A 46 16.62 14.12 45.00
CA GLY A 46 16.82 15.52 45.43
C GLY A 46 15.69 16.48 45.04
N VAL A 47 14.86 16.11 44.05
CA VAL A 47 13.79 16.99 43.51
C VAL A 47 12.68 17.22 44.54
N GLN A 48 12.40 16.21 45.37
CA GLN A 48 11.34 16.27 46.38
C GLN A 48 11.74 17.09 47.62
N GLU A 49 13.04 17.16 47.94
CA GLU A 49 13.59 17.94 49.05
C GLU A 49 13.80 19.42 48.66
N ASP A 50 14.15 19.70 47.40
CA ASP A 50 14.33 21.06 46.86
C ASP A 50 13.01 21.84 46.70
N GLY A 51 11.85 21.21 46.87
CA GLY A 51 10.53 21.85 46.69
C GLY A 51 10.25 23.03 47.63
N GLY A 52 10.89 23.04 48.81
CA GLY A 52 10.76 24.11 49.81
C GLY A 52 11.43 25.43 49.41
N ASP A 53 12.57 25.36 48.71
CA ASP A 53 13.32 26.55 48.26
C ASP A 53 12.72 27.16 46.97
N HIS A 54 11.93 26.39 46.22
CA HIS A 54 11.50 26.74 44.87
C HIS A 54 10.00 27.07 44.70
N SER A 55 9.26 27.28 45.80
CA SER A 55 7.81 27.49 45.79
C SER A 55 7.03 26.31 45.14
N GLY A 56 7.52 25.08 45.30
CA GLY A 56 6.93 23.89 44.71
C GLY A 56 7.34 23.64 43.25
N TRP A 57 6.72 22.62 42.65
CA TRP A 57 6.99 22.17 41.28
C TRP A 57 5.74 22.30 40.44
N VAL A 58 5.88 22.87 39.25
CA VAL A 58 4.80 23.01 38.29
C VAL A 58 5.05 22.14 37.06
N LEU A 59 3.98 21.58 36.50
CA LEU A 59 4.00 20.89 35.22
C LEU A 59 3.47 21.82 34.15
N GLN A 60 4.18 21.94 33.04
CA GLN A 60 3.77 22.81 31.94
C GLN A 60 4.08 22.18 30.58
N ARG A 61 3.29 22.58 29.57
CA ARG A 61 3.59 22.30 28.17
C ARG A 61 4.64 23.29 27.67
N ILE A 62 5.42 22.92 26.66
CA ILE A 62 6.34 23.88 26.02
C ILE A 62 5.52 25.05 25.47
N GLY A 63 5.83 26.25 25.96
CA GLY A 63 5.24 27.51 25.49
C GLY A 63 3.82 27.80 25.97
N GLY A 64 3.28 27.01 26.91
CA GLY A 64 2.01 27.27 27.57
C GLY A 64 2.18 27.59 29.06
N ALA A 65 1.12 28.10 29.68
CA ALA A 65 1.08 28.35 31.12
C ALA A 65 1.27 27.05 31.93
N PRO A 66 1.70 27.15 33.20
CA PRO A 66 1.62 26.06 34.16
C PRO A 66 0.21 25.43 34.17
N LEU A 67 0.17 24.09 34.22
CA LEU A 67 -1.08 23.35 34.31
C LEU A 67 -1.75 23.62 35.66
N ASP A 68 -3.08 23.73 35.62
CA ASP A 68 -3.89 23.90 36.81
C ASP A 68 -3.95 22.60 37.60
N GLU A 69 -3.36 22.60 38.80
CA GLU A 69 -3.20 21.43 39.65
C GLU A 69 -4.53 20.92 40.23
N GLU A 70 -5.58 21.76 40.26
CA GLU A 70 -6.91 21.40 40.79
C GLU A 70 -7.75 20.61 39.79
N ARG A 71 -7.27 20.42 38.55
CA ARG A 71 -8.00 19.76 37.48
C ARG A 71 -7.49 18.34 37.24
N THR A 72 -8.40 17.47 36.78
CA THR A 72 -8.04 16.12 36.33
C THR A 72 -7.27 16.14 35.02
N LEU A 73 -6.48 15.11 34.73
CA LEU A 73 -5.73 15.03 33.47
C LEU A 73 -6.65 15.09 32.24
N ASP A 74 -7.83 14.46 32.33
CA ASP A 74 -8.88 14.52 31.30
C ASP A 74 -9.41 15.94 31.11
N ALA A 75 -9.64 16.68 32.20
CA ALA A 75 -10.09 18.07 32.14
C ALA A 75 -9.01 19.00 31.56
N LEU A 76 -7.73 18.73 31.83
CA LEU A 76 -6.58 19.40 31.23
C LEU A 76 -6.35 19.02 29.75
N GLY A 77 -7.11 18.04 29.24
CA GLY A 77 -7.07 17.58 27.86
C GLY A 77 -5.75 16.92 27.48
N LEU A 78 -5.04 16.32 28.46
CA LEU A 78 -3.77 15.65 28.24
C LEU A 78 -3.97 14.34 27.47
N ARG A 79 -3.11 14.08 26.49
CA ARG A 79 -3.23 12.90 25.61
C ARG A 79 -2.03 11.97 25.75
N ASP A 80 -2.25 10.71 25.37
CA ASP A 80 -1.17 9.72 25.30
C ASP A 80 0.01 10.20 24.44
N GLY A 81 1.21 10.09 25.00
CA GLY A 81 2.48 10.46 24.38
C GLY A 81 2.85 11.93 24.49
N GLU A 82 2.05 12.75 25.16
CA GLU A 82 2.33 14.17 25.36
C GLU A 82 3.49 14.39 26.35
N GLU A 83 4.33 15.39 26.07
CA GLU A 83 5.54 15.70 26.86
C GLU A 83 5.30 16.93 27.75
N LEU A 84 5.53 16.76 29.05
CA LEU A 84 5.36 17.78 30.08
C LEU A 84 6.71 18.09 30.73
N HIS A 85 6.95 19.38 30.96
CA HIS A 85 8.16 19.86 31.62
C HIS A 85 7.86 20.11 33.09
N LEU A 86 8.59 19.41 33.94
CA LEU A 86 8.59 19.61 35.37
C LEU A 86 9.59 20.72 35.69
N ARG A 87 9.10 21.84 36.24
CA ARG A 87 9.92 23.03 36.51
C ARG A 87 9.65 23.62 37.89
N PRO A 88 10.64 24.31 38.48
CA PRO A 88 10.46 24.97 39.76
C PRO A 88 9.42 26.09 39.63
N GLY A 89 8.52 26.24 40.61
CA GLY A 89 7.40 27.18 40.57
C GLY A 89 7.80 28.66 40.44
N GLN A 90 8.98 29.02 40.93
CA GLN A 90 9.57 30.37 40.77
C GLN A 90 10.17 30.63 39.37
N ALA A 91 10.34 29.59 38.55
CA ALA A 91 10.96 29.67 37.22
C ALA A 91 10.17 28.86 36.16
N PRO A 92 8.88 29.18 35.93
CA PRO A 92 8.12 28.58 34.84
C PRO A 92 8.73 28.96 33.48
N LEU A 93 8.40 28.19 32.45
CA LEU A 93 8.80 28.53 31.10
C LEU A 93 8.00 29.76 30.67
N PRO A 94 8.61 30.74 29.99
CA PRO A 94 7.87 31.86 29.47
C PRO A 94 6.84 31.37 28.45
N GLU A 95 5.60 31.83 28.61
CA GLU A 95 4.53 31.58 27.64
C GLU A 95 4.90 32.20 26.29
N VAL A 96 4.65 31.47 25.21
CA VAL A 96 4.94 31.96 23.86
C VAL A 96 3.90 33.00 23.50
N HIS A 97 4.27 34.25 23.65
CA HIS A 97 3.54 35.39 23.13
C HIS A 97 4.08 35.75 21.74
N PHE A 98 3.18 35.96 20.79
CA PHE A 98 3.54 36.53 19.50
C PHE A 98 3.33 38.05 19.57
N ASP A 99 4.39 38.83 19.36
CA ASP A 99 4.30 40.29 19.29
C ASP A 99 3.53 40.77 18.03
N ASP A 100 3.42 39.91 17.01
CA ASP A 100 2.67 40.16 15.79
C ASP A 100 1.68 39.01 15.54
N LEU A 101 0.39 39.34 15.49
CA LEU A 101 -0.68 38.41 15.14
C LEU A 101 -0.45 37.78 13.76
N VAL A 102 0.14 38.51 12.81
CA VAL A 102 0.47 38.00 11.48
C VAL A 102 1.54 36.92 11.57
N ASP A 103 2.55 37.11 12.42
CA ASP A 103 3.61 36.13 12.62
C ASP A 103 3.12 34.89 13.40
N GLY A 104 2.23 35.09 14.38
CA GLY A 104 1.53 34.00 15.07
C GLY A 104 0.66 33.16 14.13
N VAL A 105 -0.13 33.80 13.27
CA VAL A 105 -0.94 33.10 12.24
C VAL A 105 -0.04 32.41 11.21
N ARG A 106 1.06 33.04 10.78
CA ARG A 106 2.03 32.44 9.86
C ARG A 106 2.71 31.21 10.46
N THR A 107 3.14 31.30 11.71
CA THR A 107 3.77 30.18 12.43
C THR A 107 2.76 29.05 12.61
N GLY A 108 1.53 29.36 13.04
CA GLY A 108 0.46 28.38 13.18
C GLY A 108 0.03 27.73 11.86
N THR A 109 0.06 28.47 10.74
CA THR A 109 -0.29 27.93 9.42
C THR A 109 0.86 27.13 8.80
N LEU A 110 2.11 27.52 8.98
CA LEU A 110 3.29 26.77 8.52
C LEU A 110 3.54 25.50 9.34
N ALA A 111 3.21 25.52 10.64
CA ALA A 111 3.27 24.35 11.51
C ALA A 111 2.26 23.26 11.13
N ARG A 112 1.26 23.57 10.29
CA ARG A 112 0.34 22.54 9.79
C ARG A 112 1.11 21.53 8.93
N GLY A 113 0.88 20.25 9.22
CA GLY A 113 1.47 19.13 8.49
C GLY A 113 1.04 19.05 7.01
N ASP A 114 0.02 19.80 6.59
CA ASP A 114 -0.52 19.87 5.23
C ASP A 114 0.00 21.07 4.41
N SER A 115 0.99 21.81 4.92
CA SER A 115 1.60 22.93 4.20
C SER A 115 2.25 22.50 2.88
N TRP A 116 2.12 23.34 1.85
CA TRP A 116 2.73 23.10 0.54
C TRP A 116 4.26 23.20 0.62
N ARG A 117 4.95 22.09 0.39
CA ARG A 117 6.43 22.00 0.47
C ARG A 117 7.03 21.78 -0.92
N PRO A 118 8.32 22.13 -1.16
CA PRO A 118 9.00 21.83 -2.44
C PRO A 118 8.91 20.34 -2.85
N ALA A 119 8.86 19.44 -1.88
CA ALA A 119 8.63 18.02 -2.12
C ALA A 119 7.24 17.73 -2.74
N ALA A 120 6.20 18.48 -2.36
CA ALA A 120 4.86 18.38 -2.95
C ALA A 120 4.87 18.87 -4.40
N THR A 121 5.51 20.02 -4.67
CA THR A 121 5.70 20.51 -6.06
C THR A 121 6.41 19.47 -6.92
N ARG A 122 7.51 18.89 -6.43
CA ARG A 122 8.25 17.85 -7.16
C ARG A 122 7.37 16.63 -7.46
N ARG A 123 6.65 16.11 -6.46
CA ARG A 123 5.74 14.97 -6.63
C ARG A 123 4.62 15.29 -7.62
N LEU A 124 4.02 16.47 -7.54
CA LEU A 124 2.97 16.90 -8.46
C LEU A 124 3.51 17.02 -9.90
N ALA A 125 4.64 17.70 -10.09
CA ALA A 125 5.25 17.85 -11.41
C ALA A 125 5.59 16.50 -12.05
N LEU A 126 6.14 15.57 -11.27
CA LEU A 126 6.40 14.20 -11.73
C LEU A 126 5.10 13.45 -12.06
N ALA A 127 4.08 13.55 -11.22
CA ALA A 127 2.78 12.94 -11.49
C ALA A 127 2.17 13.47 -12.78
N LEU A 128 2.20 14.79 -12.99
CA LEU A 128 1.72 15.43 -14.23
C LEU A 128 2.55 15.02 -15.44
N ALA A 129 3.87 14.93 -15.32
CA ALA A 129 4.74 14.46 -16.40
C ALA A 129 4.42 13.00 -16.79
N LEU A 130 4.27 12.11 -15.81
CA LEU A 130 3.85 10.72 -16.05
C LEU A 130 2.44 10.64 -16.65
N THR A 131 1.54 11.53 -16.23
CA THR A 131 0.17 11.61 -16.78
C THR A 131 0.22 12.05 -18.25
N ALA A 132 1.01 13.07 -18.58
CA ALA A 132 1.20 13.53 -19.95
C ALA A 132 1.81 12.44 -20.84
N LEU A 133 2.81 11.70 -20.35
CA LEU A 133 3.39 10.54 -21.02
C LEU A 133 2.36 9.43 -21.23
N GLY A 134 1.50 9.17 -20.23
CA GLY A 134 0.37 8.25 -20.35
C GLY A 134 -0.65 8.68 -21.40
N CYS A 135 -1.00 9.97 -21.45
CA CYS A 135 -1.83 10.52 -22.52
C CYS A 135 -1.18 10.35 -23.90
N GLY A 136 0.14 10.53 -23.98
CA GLY A 136 0.92 10.24 -25.19
C GLY A 136 0.75 8.80 -25.69
N LEU A 137 0.77 7.81 -24.79
CA LEU A 137 0.50 6.40 -25.12
C LEU A 137 -0.93 6.20 -25.64
N LEU A 138 -1.91 6.86 -25.03
CA LEU A 138 -3.31 6.79 -25.50
C LEU A 138 -3.46 7.39 -26.90
N LEU A 139 -2.81 8.53 -27.17
CA LEU A 139 -2.76 9.13 -28.51
C LEU A 139 -2.09 8.18 -29.51
N LEU A 140 -1.00 7.53 -29.11
CA LEU A 140 -0.33 6.52 -29.91
C LEU A 140 -1.18 5.27 -30.14
N ALA A 141 -2.26 5.03 -29.38
CA ALA A 141 -3.18 3.92 -29.60
C ALA A 141 -4.27 4.23 -30.64
N LEU A 142 -4.58 5.52 -30.87
CA LEU A 142 -5.57 5.97 -31.86
C LEU A 142 -5.20 5.54 -33.29
N PRO A 143 -6.17 5.32 -34.20
CA PRO A 143 -5.90 4.89 -35.57
C PRO A 143 -5.07 5.93 -36.33
N GLY A 144 -4.14 5.46 -37.16
CA GLY A 144 -3.22 6.30 -37.91
C GLY A 144 -2.02 5.51 -38.45
N PRO A 145 -1.16 6.13 -39.27
CA PRO A 145 -0.02 5.45 -39.91
C PRO A 145 0.91 4.83 -38.88
N ALA A 146 1.18 3.53 -39.01
CA ALA A 146 1.91 2.74 -38.00
C ALA A 146 3.39 3.15 -37.86
N ALA A 147 4.07 3.41 -38.98
CA ALA A 147 5.49 3.75 -39.00
C ALA A 147 5.84 5.01 -38.14
N PRO A 148 5.20 6.18 -38.31
CA PRO A 148 5.52 7.35 -37.49
C PRO A 148 5.13 7.16 -36.02
N ARG A 149 4.03 6.43 -35.73
CA ARG A 149 3.63 6.11 -34.34
C ARG A 149 4.66 5.21 -33.65
N CYS A 150 5.13 4.18 -34.35
CA CYS A 150 6.20 3.30 -33.88
C CYS A 150 7.50 4.08 -33.65
N ALA A 151 7.90 4.92 -34.60
CA ALA A 151 9.11 5.74 -34.49
C ALA A 151 9.03 6.72 -33.31
N ALA A 152 7.90 7.41 -33.14
CA ALA A 152 7.67 8.31 -32.00
C ALA A 152 7.76 7.55 -30.67
N ALA A 153 7.06 6.42 -30.54
CA ALA A 153 7.10 5.58 -29.34
C ALA A 153 8.53 5.10 -29.02
N ALA A 154 9.28 4.66 -30.03
CA ALA A 154 10.65 4.19 -29.87
C ALA A 154 11.61 5.32 -29.45
N LEU A 155 11.53 6.48 -30.09
CA LEU A 155 12.34 7.65 -29.76
C LEU A 155 12.04 8.15 -28.33
N THR A 156 10.76 8.21 -27.95
CA THR A 156 10.36 8.57 -26.58
C THR A 156 10.88 7.54 -25.58
N ALA A 157 10.78 6.24 -25.86
CA ALA A 157 11.32 5.20 -24.99
C ALA A 157 12.83 5.36 -24.76
N LEU A 158 13.60 5.57 -25.83
CA LEU A 158 15.05 5.80 -25.74
C LEU A 158 15.39 7.06 -24.96
N ALA A 159 14.68 8.17 -25.21
CA ALA A 159 14.88 9.42 -24.49
C ALA A 159 14.58 9.27 -22.99
N LEU A 160 13.49 8.59 -22.63
CA LEU A 160 13.10 8.35 -21.24
C LEU A 160 14.09 7.44 -20.51
N LEU A 161 14.59 6.38 -21.15
CA LEU A 161 15.59 5.49 -20.55
C LEU A 161 16.95 6.17 -20.40
N ALA A 162 17.36 7.00 -21.36
CA ALA A 162 18.56 7.83 -21.26
C ALA A 162 18.43 8.87 -20.13
N GLY A 163 17.28 9.54 -20.04
CA GLY A 163 16.96 10.47 -18.96
C GLY A 163 16.94 9.79 -17.59
N ALA A 164 16.37 8.58 -17.50
CA ALA A 164 16.37 7.77 -16.29
C ALA A 164 17.79 7.47 -15.81
N ARG A 165 18.68 7.03 -16.72
CA ARG A 165 20.10 6.81 -16.42
C ARG A 165 20.76 8.10 -15.92
N ALA A 166 20.58 9.22 -16.63
CA ALA A 166 21.20 10.49 -16.27
C ALA A 166 20.75 10.96 -14.88
N LEU A 167 19.45 10.92 -14.60
CA LEU A 167 18.90 11.32 -13.31
C LEU A 167 19.39 10.44 -12.16
N THR A 168 19.44 9.13 -12.36
CA THR A 168 19.89 8.22 -11.30
C THR A 168 21.40 8.24 -11.09
N ARG A 169 22.20 8.28 -12.16
CA ARG A 169 23.66 8.11 -12.09
C ARG A 169 24.44 9.41 -12.04
N GLN A 170 23.94 10.49 -12.64
CA GLN A 170 24.66 11.77 -12.74
C GLN A 170 24.08 12.81 -11.78
N LEU A 171 22.75 12.87 -11.64
CA LEU A 171 22.07 13.89 -10.83
C LEU A 171 21.68 13.41 -9.42
N GLY A 172 21.87 12.11 -9.12
CA GLY A 172 21.60 11.56 -7.79
C GLY A 172 20.11 11.53 -7.40
N ASP A 173 19.20 11.56 -8.37
CA ASP A 173 17.75 11.44 -8.14
C ASP A 173 17.22 10.07 -8.64
N PRO A 174 17.37 9.01 -7.85
CA PRO A 174 16.88 7.68 -8.22
C PRO A 174 15.35 7.65 -8.30
N GLY A 175 14.64 8.45 -7.49
CA GLY A 175 13.17 8.49 -7.47
C GLY A 175 12.61 8.90 -8.83
N THR A 176 13.06 10.05 -9.35
CA THR A 176 12.66 10.51 -10.68
C THR A 176 13.16 9.57 -11.78
N GLY A 177 14.39 9.08 -11.67
CA GLY A 177 14.94 8.15 -12.65
C GLY A 177 14.13 6.85 -12.78
N THR A 178 13.68 6.27 -11.66
CA THR A 178 12.79 5.10 -11.67
C THR A 178 11.45 5.37 -12.35
N ALA A 179 10.85 6.54 -12.10
CA ALA A 179 9.60 6.95 -12.73
C ALA A 179 9.73 7.05 -14.26
N LEU A 180 10.79 7.69 -14.76
CA LEU A 180 11.06 7.77 -16.19
C LEU A 180 11.36 6.40 -16.80
N ALA A 181 12.05 5.53 -16.06
CA ALA A 181 12.31 4.17 -16.52
C ALA A 181 11.02 3.37 -16.73
N VAL A 182 10.06 3.44 -15.80
CA VAL A 182 8.74 2.81 -15.94
C VAL A 182 8.01 3.33 -17.18
N ALA A 183 7.99 4.65 -17.38
CA ALA A 183 7.38 5.24 -18.56
C ALA A 183 8.09 4.83 -19.86
N GLY A 184 9.43 4.74 -19.84
CA GLY A 184 10.25 4.28 -20.96
C GLY A 184 9.94 2.84 -21.34
N VAL A 185 9.77 1.94 -20.37
CA VAL A 185 9.33 0.55 -20.60
C VAL A 185 7.97 0.50 -21.29
N ALA A 186 7.01 1.30 -20.82
CA ALA A 186 5.68 1.35 -21.44
C ALA A 186 5.73 1.86 -22.90
N HIS A 187 6.57 2.86 -23.19
CA HIS A 187 6.77 3.35 -24.56
C HIS A 187 7.52 2.35 -25.45
N ALA A 188 8.47 1.59 -24.91
CA ALA A 188 9.13 0.51 -25.64
C ALA A 188 8.15 -0.61 -26.01
N ALA A 189 7.24 -0.96 -25.09
CA ALA A 189 6.16 -1.91 -25.34
C ALA A 189 5.22 -1.41 -26.45
N ALA A 190 4.83 -0.12 -26.39
CA ALA A 190 4.00 0.50 -27.41
C ALA A 190 4.69 0.52 -28.78
N ALA A 191 5.99 0.84 -28.84
CA ALA A 191 6.77 0.83 -30.07
C ALA A 191 6.74 -0.55 -30.74
N ALA A 192 7.00 -1.62 -30.00
CA ALA A 192 6.97 -2.98 -30.55
C ALA A 192 5.55 -3.44 -30.93
N ALA A 193 4.53 -3.06 -30.17
CA ALA A 193 3.13 -3.35 -30.51
C ALA A 193 2.66 -2.60 -31.78
N LEU A 194 3.30 -1.47 -32.11
CA LEU A 194 2.99 -0.64 -33.28
C LEU A 194 3.91 -0.91 -34.48
N LEU A 195 4.82 -1.88 -34.36
CA LEU A 195 5.78 -2.20 -35.41
C LEU A 195 5.04 -2.58 -36.71
N PRO A 196 5.40 -1.98 -37.87
CA PRO A 196 4.79 -2.32 -39.14
C PRO A 196 4.88 -3.83 -39.43
N GLY A 197 3.77 -4.45 -39.81
CA GLY A 197 3.68 -5.89 -40.01
C GLY A 197 3.20 -6.68 -38.78
N VAL A 198 3.22 -6.10 -37.58
CA VAL A 198 2.66 -6.72 -36.37
C VAL A 198 1.19 -6.30 -36.22
N THR A 199 0.29 -7.26 -36.38
CA THR A 199 -1.17 -7.03 -36.36
C THR A 199 -1.89 -7.98 -35.42
N GLY A 200 -3.11 -7.62 -35.05
CA GLY A 200 -3.99 -8.46 -34.24
C GLY A 200 -3.35 -8.89 -32.90
N PRO A 201 -3.53 -10.16 -32.49
CA PRO A 201 -3.02 -10.68 -31.21
C PRO A 201 -1.50 -10.62 -31.04
N ALA A 202 -0.74 -10.66 -32.14
CA ALA A 202 0.73 -10.64 -32.10
C ALA A 202 1.29 -9.34 -31.50
N ARG A 203 0.52 -8.25 -31.49
CA ARG A 203 0.90 -6.97 -30.89
C ARG A 203 1.14 -7.08 -29.39
N LEU A 204 0.34 -7.87 -28.68
CA LEU A 204 0.51 -8.08 -27.24
C LEU A 204 1.84 -8.80 -26.96
N LEU A 205 2.13 -9.84 -27.73
CA LEU A 205 3.39 -10.59 -27.58
C LEU A 205 4.61 -9.73 -27.90
N ALA A 206 4.57 -8.96 -29.01
CA ALA A 206 5.64 -8.05 -29.40
C ALA A 206 5.88 -6.97 -28.33
N GLY A 207 4.79 -6.33 -27.87
CA GLY A 207 4.85 -5.32 -26.82
C GLY A 207 5.38 -5.88 -25.49
N ALA A 208 4.90 -7.03 -25.04
CA ALA A 208 5.36 -7.67 -23.81
C ALA A 208 6.83 -8.12 -23.90
N SER A 209 7.27 -8.62 -25.06
CA SER A 209 8.66 -9.01 -25.29
C SER A 209 9.60 -7.80 -25.20
N ALA A 210 9.21 -6.68 -25.81
CA ALA A 210 9.94 -5.43 -25.72
C ALA A 210 9.91 -4.84 -24.30
N ALA A 211 8.79 -4.92 -23.59
CA ALA A 211 8.69 -4.52 -22.18
C ALA A 211 9.66 -5.31 -21.29
N THR A 212 9.79 -6.63 -21.55
CA THR A 212 10.72 -7.51 -20.83
C THR A 212 12.16 -7.04 -21.03
N GLY A 213 12.59 -6.87 -22.28
CA GLY A 213 13.94 -6.38 -22.59
C GLY A 213 14.22 -4.97 -22.07
N ALA A 214 13.25 -4.05 -22.24
CA ALA A 214 13.34 -2.69 -21.73
C ALA A 214 13.40 -2.63 -20.20
N THR A 215 12.74 -3.55 -19.49
CA THR A 215 12.79 -3.63 -18.03
C THR A 215 14.16 -4.10 -17.54
N VAL A 216 14.76 -5.08 -18.20
CA VAL A 216 16.13 -5.52 -17.90
C VAL A 216 17.12 -4.38 -18.15
N LEU A 217 16.95 -3.65 -19.26
CA LEU A 217 17.75 -2.47 -19.54
C LEU A 217 17.55 -1.37 -18.48
N ALA A 218 16.31 -1.05 -18.11
CA ALA A 218 15.97 -0.09 -17.07
C ALA A 218 16.62 -0.45 -15.72
N LEU A 219 16.61 -1.74 -15.35
CA LEU A 219 17.29 -2.24 -14.16
C LEU A 219 18.80 -1.99 -14.23
N ALA A 220 19.44 -2.29 -15.36
CA ALA A 220 20.87 -2.06 -15.54
C ALA A 220 21.22 -0.55 -15.47
N LEU A 221 20.38 0.30 -16.04
CA LEU A 221 20.60 1.75 -16.10
C LEU A 221 20.42 2.44 -14.74
N THR A 222 19.38 2.06 -13.98
CA THR A 222 18.96 2.76 -12.76
C THR A 222 19.30 2.02 -11.46
N GLY A 223 19.49 0.70 -11.48
CA GLY A 223 19.62 -0.10 -10.25
C GLY A 223 18.32 -0.24 -9.45
N ALA A 224 17.17 0.11 -10.04
CA ALA A 224 15.86 0.10 -9.41
C ALA A 224 15.26 -1.31 -9.22
N GLY A 225 15.92 -2.16 -8.42
CA GLY A 225 15.59 -3.58 -8.25
C GLY A 225 14.11 -3.85 -7.95
N ALA A 226 13.55 -3.17 -6.94
CA ALA A 226 12.17 -3.39 -6.49
C ALA A 226 11.10 -3.13 -7.56
N VAL A 227 11.19 -2.01 -8.27
CA VAL A 227 10.20 -1.65 -9.30
C VAL A 227 10.41 -2.49 -10.56
N CYS A 228 11.66 -2.70 -10.97
CA CYS A 228 11.96 -3.46 -12.18
C CYS A 228 11.61 -4.94 -12.04
N THR A 229 11.74 -5.54 -10.86
CA THR A 229 11.32 -6.93 -10.63
C THR A 229 9.81 -7.10 -10.75
N GLY A 230 9.02 -6.16 -10.21
CA GLY A 230 7.58 -6.11 -10.46
C GLY A 230 7.25 -5.95 -11.95
N LEU A 231 7.85 -4.97 -12.62
CA LEU A 231 7.65 -4.76 -14.06
C LEU A 231 8.02 -5.99 -14.88
N LEU A 232 9.10 -6.68 -14.54
CA LEU A 232 9.55 -7.88 -15.22
C LEU A 232 8.54 -9.02 -15.04
N ALA A 233 8.03 -9.22 -13.83
CA ALA A 233 6.99 -10.21 -13.57
C ALA A 233 5.71 -9.94 -14.38
N ALA A 234 5.26 -8.68 -14.41
CA ALA A 234 4.11 -8.29 -15.23
C ALA A 234 4.36 -8.48 -16.74
N ALA A 235 5.54 -8.11 -17.24
CA ALA A 235 5.91 -8.27 -18.64
C ALA A 235 5.98 -9.75 -19.05
N VAL A 236 6.52 -10.63 -18.19
CA VAL A 236 6.58 -12.08 -18.43
C VAL A 236 5.17 -12.70 -18.46
N LEU A 237 4.29 -12.32 -17.53
CA LEU A 237 2.89 -12.75 -17.55
C LEU A 237 2.17 -12.27 -18.83
N ALA A 238 2.42 -11.03 -19.25
CA ALA A 238 1.89 -10.48 -20.49
C ALA A 238 2.45 -11.19 -21.74
N CYS A 239 3.71 -11.64 -21.73
CA CYS A 239 4.29 -12.47 -22.79
C CYS A 239 3.55 -13.81 -22.89
N GLY A 240 3.25 -14.45 -21.75
CA GLY A 240 2.44 -15.67 -21.72
C GLY A 240 1.05 -15.46 -22.33
N ALA A 241 0.35 -14.39 -21.94
CA ALA A 241 -0.94 -14.01 -22.51
C ALA A 241 -0.85 -13.71 -24.03
N GLY A 242 0.18 -12.97 -24.45
CA GLY A 242 0.49 -12.68 -25.85
C GLY A 242 0.76 -13.93 -26.66
N ALA A 243 1.49 -14.90 -26.11
CA ALA A 243 1.79 -16.17 -26.79
C ALA A 243 0.53 -17.03 -26.97
N LEU A 244 -0.32 -17.12 -25.94
CA LEU A 244 -1.61 -17.82 -26.02
C LEU A 244 -2.49 -17.20 -27.11
N THR A 245 -2.66 -15.87 -27.07
CA THR A 245 -3.52 -15.17 -28.03
C THR A 245 -2.96 -15.20 -29.46
N ALA A 246 -1.63 -15.15 -29.63
CA ALA A 246 -0.98 -15.33 -30.93
C ALA A 246 -1.21 -16.74 -31.53
N ARG A 247 -1.43 -17.75 -30.69
CA ARG A 247 -1.82 -19.12 -31.11
C ARG A 247 -3.33 -19.28 -31.37
N GLY A 248 -4.09 -18.19 -31.34
CA GLY A 248 -5.54 -18.20 -31.58
C GLY A 248 -6.39 -18.48 -30.35
N VAL A 249 -5.81 -18.55 -29.14
CA VAL A 249 -6.60 -18.65 -27.91
C VAL A 249 -7.38 -17.33 -27.70
N PRO A 250 -8.70 -17.38 -27.45
CA PRO A 250 -9.48 -16.17 -27.22
C PRO A 250 -8.93 -15.33 -26.06
N ALA A 251 -9.00 -14.01 -26.19
CA ALA A 251 -8.45 -13.08 -25.19
C ALA A 251 -9.07 -13.28 -23.79
N THR A 252 -10.33 -13.70 -23.72
CA THR A 252 -11.03 -14.01 -22.46
C THR A 252 -10.41 -15.21 -21.74
N HIS A 253 -10.05 -16.25 -22.50
CA HIS A 253 -9.42 -17.46 -21.97
C HIS A 253 -7.99 -17.14 -21.51
N ALA A 254 -7.23 -16.39 -22.32
CA ALA A 254 -5.89 -15.94 -21.95
C ALA A 254 -5.92 -15.06 -20.69
N ALA A 255 -6.91 -14.17 -20.54
CA ALA A 255 -7.08 -13.34 -19.35
C ALA A 255 -7.35 -14.18 -18.09
N ALA A 256 -8.22 -15.19 -18.16
CA ALA A 256 -8.51 -16.09 -17.04
C ALA A 256 -7.27 -16.87 -16.60
N VAL A 257 -6.51 -17.46 -17.54
CA VAL A 257 -5.26 -18.19 -17.24
C VAL A 257 -4.21 -17.24 -16.64
N THR A 258 -4.06 -16.05 -17.22
CA THR A 258 -3.07 -15.07 -16.77
C THR A 258 -3.39 -14.57 -15.36
N ALA A 259 -4.66 -14.32 -15.04
CA ALA A 259 -5.08 -13.94 -13.71
C ALA A 259 -4.82 -15.04 -12.67
N ALA A 260 -5.20 -16.29 -12.98
CA ALA A 260 -4.92 -17.44 -12.10
C ALA A 260 -3.41 -17.62 -11.86
N THR A 261 -2.61 -17.48 -12.93
CA THR A 261 -1.15 -17.56 -12.85
C THR A 261 -0.56 -16.40 -12.04
N ALA A 262 -1.09 -15.19 -12.18
CA ALA A 262 -0.65 -14.02 -11.43
C ALA A 262 -0.93 -14.16 -9.93
N VAL A 263 -2.11 -14.67 -9.56
CA VAL A 263 -2.46 -14.96 -8.16
C VAL A 263 -1.56 -16.04 -7.59
N LEU A 264 -1.34 -17.13 -8.32
CA LEU A 264 -0.42 -18.20 -7.91
C LEU A 264 1.01 -17.67 -7.72
N PHE A 265 1.48 -16.82 -8.64
CA PHE A 265 2.77 -16.15 -8.52
C PHE A 265 2.84 -15.25 -7.28
N GLY A 266 1.74 -14.57 -6.94
CA GLY A 266 1.61 -13.74 -5.74
C GLY A 266 1.91 -14.51 -4.44
N ALA A 267 1.59 -15.80 -4.37
CA ALA A 267 1.91 -16.63 -3.20
C ALA A 267 3.43 -16.79 -2.98
N PHE A 268 4.24 -16.67 -4.04
CA PHE A 268 5.71 -16.73 -3.97
C PHE A 268 6.36 -15.36 -3.76
N ALA A 269 5.60 -14.27 -3.80
CA ALA A 269 6.13 -12.90 -3.72
C ALA A 269 6.90 -12.61 -2.42
N PRO A 270 6.44 -13.02 -1.21
CA PRO A 270 7.19 -12.81 0.03
C PRO A 270 8.55 -13.52 0.02
N ALA A 271 8.60 -14.78 -0.43
CA ALA A 271 9.84 -15.55 -0.50
C ALA A 271 10.82 -15.00 -1.55
N LEU A 272 10.31 -14.47 -2.66
CA LEU A 272 11.13 -13.78 -3.65
C LEU A 272 11.67 -12.45 -3.10
N ALA A 273 10.82 -11.63 -2.47
CA ALA A 273 11.21 -10.36 -1.89
C ALA A 273 12.30 -10.54 -0.80
N PHE A 274 12.15 -11.55 0.06
CA PHE A 274 13.14 -11.91 1.08
C PHE A 274 14.49 -12.32 0.46
N ARG A 275 14.47 -13.16 -0.59
CA ARG A 275 15.71 -13.57 -1.28
C ARG A 275 16.37 -12.41 -2.01
N LEU A 276 15.59 -11.54 -2.65
CA LEU A 276 16.07 -10.39 -3.42
C LEU A 276 16.58 -9.26 -2.54
N SER A 277 16.15 -9.17 -1.28
CA SER A 277 16.71 -8.22 -0.30
C SER A 277 18.04 -8.67 0.31
N GLY A 278 18.50 -9.88 -0.01
CA GLY A 278 19.72 -10.45 0.56
C GLY A 278 19.57 -10.91 2.01
N LEU A 279 18.34 -11.00 2.53
CA LEU A 279 18.08 -11.67 3.79
C LEU A 279 18.27 -13.18 3.61
N ARG A 280 18.86 -13.83 4.62
CA ARG A 280 19.06 -15.27 4.68
C ARG A 280 18.47 -15.77 5.98
N LEU A 281 17.70 -16.84 5.91
CA LEU A 281 17.29 -17.57 7.11
C LEU A 281 18.48 -18.44 7.54
N PRO A 282 18.89 -18.39 8.83
CA PRO A 282 19.88 -19.32 9.34
C PRO A 282 19.35 -20.76 9.17
N ALA A 283 20.25 -21.70 8.94
CA ALA A 283 19.88 -23.11 8.87
C ALA A 283 19.33 -23.55 10.23
N LEU A 284 18.29 -24.37 10.26
CA LEU A 284 17.84 -24.95 11.52
C LEU A 284 18.94 -25.88 12.05
N PRO A 285 19.40 -25.67 13.30
CA PRO A 285 20.43 -26.51 13.89
C PRO A 285 19.90 -27.94 14.04
N ARG A 286 20.72 -28.90 13.62
CA ARG A 286 20.40 -30.34 13.69
C ARG A 286 20.84 -30.96 15.01
N ASN A 287 21.86 -30.38 15.65
CA ASN A 287 22.53 -30.90 16.84
C ASN A 287 22.75 -29.79 17.89
N ALA A 288 23.04 -30.19 19.13
CA ALA A 288 23.31 -29.26 20.24
C ALA A 288 24.53 -28.35 19.99
N ASP A 289 25.54 -28.84 19.27
CA ASP A 289 26.74 -28.06 18.93
C ASP A 289 26.44 -26.96 17.89
N GLU A 290 25.47 -27.19 17.00
CA GLU A 290 25.03 -26.20 16.00
C GLU A 290 24.16 -25.10 16.63
N LEU A 291 23.53 -25.35 17.79
CA LEU A 291 22.82 -24.32 18.57
C LEU A 291 23.77 -23.27 19.16
N GLN A 292 25.06 -23.59 19.26
CA GLN A 292 26.10 -22.66 19.72
C GLN A 292 26.84 -21.95 18.58
N GLN A 293 26.49 -22.23 17.33
CA GLN A 293 27.02 -21.53 16.15
C GLN A 293 26.06 -20.38 15.76
N ASP A 294 26.61 -19.27 15.25
CA ASP A 294 25.84 -18.09 14.80
C ASP A 294 24.86 -17.50 15.85
N ILE A 295 25.22 -17.60 17.14
CA ILE A 295 24.48 -17.04 18.29
C ILE A 295 24.68 -15.53 18.48
N GLU A 296 25.58 -14.94 17.71
CA GLU A 296 25.84 -13.51 17.73
C GLU A 296 24.61 -12.73 17.23
N PRO A 297 24.10 -11.77 18.01
CA PRO A 297 22.95 -10.99 17.59
C PRO A 297 23.22 -10.27 16.27
N PHE A 298 22.27 -10.34 15.34
CA PHE A 298 22.37 -9.59 14.09
C PHE A 298 22.35 -8.07 14.38
N PRO A 299 23.20 -7.26 13.70
CA PRO A 299 23.16 -5.82 13.82
C PRO A 299 21.76 -5.29 13.46
N ALA A 300 21.12 -4.57 14.39
CA ALA A 300 19.75 -4.10 14.22
C ALA A 300 19.60 -3.21 12.97
N ASP A 301 20.57 -2.34 12.71
CA ASP A 301 20.56 -1.43 11.57
C ASP A 301 20.55 -2.17 10.22
N ASP A 302 21.32 -3.25 10.09
CA ASP A 302 21.38 -4.05 8.88
C ASP A 302 20.06 -4.80 8.64
N VAL A 303 19.47 -5.36 9.70
CA VAL A 303 18.19 -6.07 9.62
C VAL A 303 17.07 -5.09 9.24
N LEU A 304 17.03 -3.92 9.88
CA LEU A 304 16.04 -2.88 9.58
C LEU A 304 16.19 -2.35 8.15
N ALA A 305 17.41 -2.03 7.71
CA ALA A 305 17.67 -1.57 6.35
C ALA A 305 17.25 -2.61 5.28
N ARG A 306 17.62 -3.89 5.47
CA ARG A 306 17.23 -4.98 4.55
C ARG A 306 15.73 -5.28 4.60
N SER A 307 15.07 -5.08 5.74
CA SER A 307 13.62 -5.23 5.85
C SER A 307 12.87 -4.20 5.00
N LEU A 308 13.34 -2.95 4.96
CA LEU A 308 12.78 -1.90 4.09
C LEU A 308 13.00 -2.22 2.61
N VAL A 309 14.16 -2.78 2.27
CA VAL A 309 14.43 -3.26 0.90
C VAL A 309 13.48 -4.41 0.55
N ALA A 310 13.29 -5.39 1.43
CA ALA A 310 12.35 -6.49 1.22
C ALA A 310 10.90 -5.98 1.03
N ASP A 311 10.46 -5.03 1.85
CA ASP A 311 9.15 -4.39 1.72
C ASP A 311 8.97 -3.72 0.35
N SER A 312 10.03 -3.07 -0.15
CA SER A 312 10.00 -2.44 -1.47
C SER A 312 9.86 -3.45 -2.62
N TYR A 313 10.58 -4.58 -2.57
CA TYR A 313 10.42 -5.68 -3.54
C TYR A 313 9.02 -6.28 -3.47
N LEU A 314 8.51 -6.52 -2.26
CA LEU A 314 7.17 -7.05 -2.06
C LEU A 314 6.09 -6.11 -2.61
N ALA A 315 6.25 -4.79 -2.39
CA ALA A 315 5.38 -3.78 -2.98
C ALA A 315 5.42 -3.78 -4.51
N GLY A 316 6.61 -3.90 -5.11
CA GLY A 316 6.76 -3.99 -6.56
C GLY A 316 6.07 -5.23 -7.16
N LEU A 317 6.24 -6.39 -6.53
CA LEU A 317 5.61 -7.65 -6.96
C LEU A 317 4.09 -7.62 -6.82
N PHE A 318 3.55 -7.12 -5.70
CA PHE A 318 2.09 -7.02 -5.54
C PHE A 318 1.48 -5.96 -6.45
N LEU A 319 2.16 -4.85 -6.72
CA LEU A 319 1.73 -3.89 -7.74
C LEU A 319 1.65 -4.53 -9.12
N ALA A 320 2.60 -5.39 -9.47
CA ALA A 320 2.60 -6.13 -10.73
C ALA A 320 1.42 -7.12 -10.81
N VAL A 321 1.22 -7.94 -9.78
CA VAL A 321 0.08 -8.88 -9.69
C VAL A 321 -1.24 -8.12 -9.77
N GLY A 322 -1.37 -7.04 -9.00
CA GLY A 322 -2.54 -6.18 -9.00
C GLY A 322 -2.85 -5.58 -10.37
N ALA A 323 -1.84 -5.04 -11.07
CA ALA A 323 -2.00 -4.47 -12.40
C ALA A 323 -2.41 -5.50 -13.46
N VAL A 324 -1.80 -6.70 -13.42
CA VAL A 324 -2.16 -7.83 -14.30
C VAL A 324 -3.59 -8.28 -14.04
N CYS A 325 -3.96 -8.46 -12.77
CA CYS A 325 -5.32 -8.81 -12.38
C CYS A 325 -6.34 -7.73 -12.76
N ALA A 326 -6.01 -6.43 -12.61
CA ALA A 326 -6.89 -5.34 -13.05
C ALA A 326 -7.16 -5.37 -14.55
N THR A 327 -6.13 -5.64 -15.35
CA THR A 327 -6.27 -5.77 -16.80
C THR A 327 -7.09 -7.00 -17.18
N ALA A 328 -6.83 -8.15 -16.52
CA ALA A 328 -7.61 -9.36 -16.73
C ALA A 328 -9.09 -9.18 -16.34
N LEU A 329 -9.37 -8.57 -15.18
CA LEU A 329 -10.73 -8.24 -14.74
C LEU A 329 -11.43 -7.30 -15.72
N THR A 330 -10.72 -6.32 -16.26
CA THR A 330 -11.27 -5.42 -17.28
C THR A 330 -11.67 -6.17 -18.54
N LEU A 331 -10.81 -7.08 -19.03
CA LEU A 331 -11.10 -7.92 -20.19
C LEU A 331 -12.26 -8.89 -19.93
N LEU A 332 -12.28 -9.55 -18.76
CA LEU A 332 -13.35 -10.48 -18.39
C LEU A 332 -14.69 -9.76 -18.24
N ALA A 333 -14.72 -8.56 -17.65
CA ALA A 333 -15.96 -7.80 -17.45
C ALA A 333 -16.50 -7.20 -18.75
N THR A 334 -15.64 -6.83 -19.70
CA THR A 334 -16.04 -6.26 -21.00
C THR A 334 -16.29 -7.31 -22.09
N ALA A 335 -16.02 -8.58 -21.80
CA ALA A 335 -16.34 -9.69 -22.68
C ALA A 335 -17.84 -9.76 -23.01
N ARG A 336 -18.18 -9.96 -24.28
CA ARG A 336 -19.57 -10.09 -24.76
C ARG A 336 -20.15 -11.49 -24.61
N ASP A 337 -19.45 -12.39 -23.91
CA ASP A 337 -19.89 -13.77 -23.72
C ASP A 337 -21.16 -13.83 -22.87
N THR A 338 -22.13 -14.65 -23.28
CA THR A 338 -23.41 -14.87 -22.58
C THR A 338 -23.32 -15.91 -21.46
N GLY A 339 -22.18 -16.59 -21.32
CA GLY A 339 -21.97 -17.62 -20.31
C GLY A 339 -21.76 -17.06 -18.89
N TRP A 340 -22.19 -17.83 -17.88
CA TRP A 340 -22.02 -17.49 -16.46
C TRP A 340 -20.57 -17.59 -15.96
N ALA A 341 -19.73 -18.40 -16.63
CA ALA A 341 -18.37 -18.72 -16.18
C ALA A 341 -17.45 -17.49 -16.11
N VAL A 342 -17.51 -16.62 -17.12
CA VAL A 342 -16.68 -15.40 -17.19
C VAL A 342 -17.01 -14.42 -16.05
N PRO A 343 -18.27 -14.00 -15.83
CA PRO A 343 -18.60 -13.12 -14.70
C PRO A 343 -18.39 -13.80 -13.34
N ALA A 344 -18.60 -15.11 -13.23
CA ALA A 344 -18.30 -15.85 -12.00
C ALA A 344 -16.80 -15.85 -11.66
N THR A 345 -15.93 -16.09 -12.66
CA THR A 345 -14.46 -16.04 -12.47
C THR A 345 -14.00 -14.65 -12.09
N ALA A 346 -14.55 -13.60 -12.72
CA ALA A 346 -14.24 -12.23 -12.37
C ALA A 346 -14.73 -11.86 -10.96
N ALA A 347 -15.90 -12.36 -10.53
CA ALA A 347 -16.43 -12.12 -9.20
C ALA A 347 -15.57 -12.80 -8.14
N ASP A 348 -15.24 -14.08 -8.35
CA ASP A 348 -14.39 -14.89 -7.48
C ASP A 348 -13.00 -14.26 -7.32
N LEU A 349 -12.35 -13.90 -8.43
CA LEU A 349 -11.06 -13.19 -8.42
C LEU A 349 -11.14 -11.85 -7.69
N SER A 350 -12.21 -11.08 -7.89
CA SER A 350 -12.39 -9.79 -7.22
C SER A 350 -12.50 -9.96 -5.70
N VAL A 351 -13.31 -10.93 -5.25
CA VAL A 351 -13.47 -11.25 -3.82
C VAL A 351 -12.16 -11.78 -3.24
N LEU A 352 -11.46 -12.66 -3.95
CA LEU A 352 -10.17 -13.19 -3.55
C LEU A 352 -9.15 -12.06 -3.29
N LEU A 353 -9.01 -11.11 -4.22
CA LEU A 353 -8.07 -9.98 -4.07
C LEU A 353 -8.43 -9.06 -2.89
N LEU A 354 -9.73 -8.83 -2.65
CA LEU A 354 -10.21 -8.05 -1.50
C LEU A 354 -9.93 -8.74 -0.17
N LEU A 355 -10.09 -10.06 -0.10
CA LEU A 355 -9.82 -10.84 1.10
C LEU A 355 -8.32 -10.98 1.36
N HIS A 356 -7.51 -11.17 0.31
CA HIS A 356 -6.06 -11.30 0.43
C HIS A 356 -5.41 -10.03 1.02
N ALA A 357 -6.00 -8.87 0.74
CA ALA A 357 -5.55 -7.59 1.30
C ALA A 357 -5.67 -7.48 2.83
N ARG A 358 -6.36 -8.42 3.51
CA ARG A 358 -6.45 -8.45 4.97
C ARG A 358 -5.16 -8.94 5.63
N ASP A 359 -4.41 -9.80 4.96
CA ASP A 359 -3.21 -10.44 5.51
C ASP A 359 -1.94 -9.60 5.25
N ILE A 360 -2.10 -8.45 4.59
CA ILE A 360 -1.02 -7.55 4.19
C ILE A 360 -1.00 -6.31 5.09
N GLY A 361 0.11 -6.12 5.81
CA GLY A 361 0.29 -4.96 6.70
C GLY A 361 0.60 -3.64 5.98
N GLY A 362 1.31 -3.69 4.84
CA GLY A 362 1.76 -2.49 4.13
C GLY A 362 0.66 -1.82 3.30
N LEU A 363 0.46 -0.51 3.47
CA LEU A 363 -0.58 0.26 2.75
C LEU A 363 -0.46 0.13 1.22
N ARG A 364 0.76 0.22 0.68
CA ARG A 364 1.01 0.17 -0.78
C ARG A 364 0.65 -1.20 -1.37
N GLN A 365 1.09 -2.26 -0.70
CA GLN A 365 0.82 -3.65 -1.07
C GLN A 365 -0.67 -3.96 -0.95
N ARG A 366 -1.31 -3.44 0.10
CA ARG A 366 -2.74 -3.60 0.33
C ARG A 366 -3.57 -2.92 -0.76
N LEU A 367 -3.25 -1.67 -1.11
CA LEU A 367 -3.89 -0.93 -2.19
C LEU A 367 -3.69 -1.60 -3.56
N ALA A 368 -2.53 -2.23 -3.78
CA ALA A 368 -2.24 -2.95 -5.01
C ALA A 368 -3.23 -4.09 -5.30
N LEU A 369 -3.85 -4.68 -4.28
CA LEU A 369 -4.84 -5.76 -4.43
C LEU A 369 -6.28 -5.28 -4.22
N LEU A 370 -6.49 -4.35 -3.28
CA LEU A 370 -7.81 -3.76 -3.03
C LEU A 370 -8.38 -3.04 -4.25
N LEU A 371 -7.57 -2.21 -4.92
CA LEU A 371 -8.05 -1.41 -6.04
C LEU A 371 -8.48 -2.27 -7.24
N PRO A 372 -7.69 -3.28 -7.69
CA PRO A 372 -8.15 -4.22 -8.71
C PRO A 372 -9.40 -5.02 -8.31
N GLY A 373 -9.49 -5.50 -7.07
CA GLY A 373 -10.66 -6.22 -6.59
C GLY A 373 -11.93 -5.36 -6.60
N ALA A 374 -11.82 -4.11 -6.12
CA ALA A 374 -12.92 -3.15 -6.16
C ALA A 374 -13.30 -2.77 -7.62
N LEU A 375 -12.30 -2.58 -8.49
CA LEU A 375 -12.51 -2.35 -9.92
C LEU A 375 -13.30 -3.50 -10.55
N GLY A 376 -12.93 -4.75 -10.28
CA GLY A 376 -13.61 -5.93 -10.82
C GLY A 376 -15.08 -5.99 -10.42
N LEU A 377 -15.41 -5.76 -9.14
CA LEU A 377 -16.79 -5.69 -8.68
C LEU A 377 -17.57 -4.53 -9.32
N ALA A 378 -16.95 -3.36 -9.45
CA ALA A 378 -17.58 -2.20 -10.10
C ALA A 378 -17.87 -2.47 -11.58
N LEU A 379 -16.92 -3.07 -12.30
CA LEU A 379 -17.09 -3.45 -13.70
C LEU A 379 -18.14 -4.55 -13.88
N LEU A 380 -18.26 -5.49 -12.95
CA LEU A 380 -19.33 -6.49 -12.95
C LEU A 380 -20.70 -5.89 -12.70
N ALA A 381 -20.80 -4.91 -11.79
CA ALA A 381 -22.05 -4.17 -11.60
C ALA A 381 -22.44 -3.40 -12.87
N LEU A 382 -21.49 -2.75 -13.55
CA LEU A 382 -21.73 -2.09 -14.83
C LEU A 382 -22.14 -3.09 -15.93
N ARG A 383 -21.48 -4.25 -16.00
CA ARG A 383 -21.85 -5.33 -16.91
C ARG A 383 -23.27 -5.80 -16.65
N ALA A 384 -23.63 -6.05 -15.39
CA ALA A 384 -24.98 -6.44 -15.01
C ALA A 384 -26.00 -5.38 -15.44
N ALA A 385 -25.77 -4.10 -15.10
CA ALA A 385 -26.66 -3.00 -15.49
C ALA A 385 -26.88 -2.88 -17.00
N ALA A 386 -25.85 -3.21 -17.81
CA ALA A 386 -25.92 -3.20 -19.26
C ALA A 386 -26.74 -4.36 -19.86
N HIS A 387 -26.83 -5.49 -19.16
CA HIS A 387 -27.54 -6.69 -19.63
C HIS A 387 -28.94 -6.86 -19.02
N THR A 388 -29.30 -6.06 -18.01
CA THR A 388 -30.62 -6.10 -17.38
C THR A 388 -31.57 -5.05 -17.94
N ASP A 389 -32.84 -5.42 -18.11
CA ASP A 389 -33.93 -4.51 -18.45
C ASP A 389 -34.05 -3.34 -17.47
N PRO A 390 -34.65 -2.20 -17.87
CA PRO A 390 -34.80 -1.02 -17.02
C PRO A 390 -35.40 -1.31 -15.64
N ALA A 391 -36.40 -2.20 -15.56
CA ALA A 391 -37.01 -2.61 -14.30
C ALA A 391 -36.05 -3.42 -13.40
N GLY A 392 -35.16 -4.22 -13.98
CA GLY A 392 -34.15 -5.00 -13.26
C GLY A 392 -32.90 -4.19 -12.85
N ARG A 393 -32.82 -2.91 -13.21
CA ARG A 393 -31.77 -2.00 -12.69
C ARG A 393 -32.07 -1.51 -11.27
N LEU A 394 -33.35 -1.49 -10.86
CA LEU A 394 -33.76 -1.10 -9.50
C LEU A 394 -33.17 -1.99 -8.40
N PRO A 395 -33.23 -3.34 -8.47
CA PRO A 395 -32.61 -4.19 -7.45
C PRO A 395 -31.07 -4.06 -7.43
N LEU A 396 -30.44 -3.86 -8.58
CA LEU A 396 -29.00 -3.61 -8.63
C LEU A 396 -28.63 -2.28 -7.96
N TYR A 397 -29.41 -1.23 -8.21
CA TYR A 397 -29.25 0.05 -7.51
C TYR A 397 -29.42 -0.12 -6.00
N ALA A 398 -30.46 -0.82 -5.55
CA ALA A 398 -30.70 -1.11 -4.14
C ALA A 398 -29.55 -1.92 -3.49
N LEU A 399 -28.96 -2.87 -4.22
CA LEU A 399 -27.80 -3.63 -3.77
C LEU A 399 -26.57 -2.72 -3.62
N LEU A 400 -26.30 -1.85 -4.59
CA LEU A 400 -25.17 -0.92 -4.56
C LEU A 400 -25.31 0.11 -3.45
N THR A 401 -26.52 0.63 -3.20
CA THR A 401 -26.77 1.55 -2.09
C THR A 401 -26.60 0.84 -0.74
N ALA A 402 -27.13 -0.38 -0.59
CA ALA A 402 -26.90 -1.18 0.61
C ALA A 402 -25.40 -1.46 0.86
N ALA A 403 -24.64 -1.79 -0.19
CA ALA A 403 -23.20 -1.97 -0.10
C ALA A 403 -22.48 -0.68 0.32
N ALA A 404 -22.85 0.47 -0.27
CA ALA A 404 -22.29 1.76 0.12
C ALA A 404 -22.60 2.10 1.59
N THR A 405 -23.83 1.86 2.05
CA THR A 405 -24.21 2.03 3.45
C THR A 405 -23.39 1.12 4.37
N ALA A 406 -23.21 -0.15 4.02
CA ALA A 406 -22.38 -1.09 4.78
C ALA A 406 -20.91 -0.63 4.86
N LEU A 407 -20.36 -0.07 3.77
CA LEU A 407 -19.01 0.49 3.75
C LEU A 407 -18.88 1.73 4.66
N VAL A 408 -19.88 2.61 4.68
CA VAL A 408 -19.91 3.77 5.60
C VAL A 408 -20.00 3.32 7.05
N LEU A 409 -20.83 2.32 7.35
CA LEU A 409 -20.97 1.76 8.69
C LEU A 409 -19.67 1.09 9.14
N THR A 410 -19.02 0.31 8.28
CA THR A 410 -17.73 -0.34 8.60
C THR A 410 -16.63 0.70 8.80
N ALA A 411 -16.56 1.75 7.97
CA ALA A 411 -15.60 2.84 8.15
C ALA A 411 -15.74 3.55 9.51
N ARG A 412 -16.95 3.61 10.09
CA ARG A 412 -17.18 4.19 11.42
C ARG A 412 -16.95 3.21 12.58
N THR A 413 -17.23 1.93 12.37
CA THR A 413 -17.33 0.96 13.49
C THR A 413 -16.13 0.05 13.63
N VAL A 414 -15.39 -0.22 12.56
CA VAL A 414 -14.32 -1.22 12.54
C VAL A 414 -12.94 -0.67 12.96
N PRO A 415 -12.51 0.56 12.58
CA PRO A 415 -11.17 1.04 12.92
C PRO A 415 -10.90 1.00 14.43
N GLY A 416 -9.77 0.40 14.83
CA GLY A 416 -9.35 0.27 16.23
C GLY A 416 -10.12 -0.77 17.05
N ARG A 417 -11.15 -1.42 16.50
CA ARG A 417 -11.92 -2.45 17.21
C ARG A 417 -11.42 -3.85 16.89
N ARG A 418 -11.32 -4.70 17.93
CA ARG A 418 -11.12 -6.15 17.76
C ARG A 418 -12.45 -6.78 17.38
N LEU A 419 -12.59 -7.20 16.13
CA LEU A 419 -13.76 -7.94 15.68
C LEU A 419 -13.83 -9.30 16.39
N LEU A 420 -15.04 -9.82 16.57
CA LEU A 420 -15.26 -11.13 17.16
C LEU A 420 -14.57 -12.21 16.30
N PRO A 421 -13.97 -13.25 16.93
CA PRO A 421 -13.14 -14.24 16.21
C PRO A 421 -13.84 -14.96 15.05
N TYR A 422 -15.17 -15.10 15.10
CA TYR A 422 -15.93 -15.78 14.04
C TYR A 422 -15.90 -15.03 12.70
N TRP A 423 -15.84 -13.70 12.68
CA TRP A 423 -15.75 -12.93 11.44
C TRP A 423 -14.38 -13.08 10.78
N GLY A 424 -13.32 -13.15 11.60
CA GLY A 424 -11.97 -13.47 11.12
C GLY A 424 -11.98 -14.83 10.41
N ARG A 425 -12.48 -15.85 11.10
CA ARG A 425 -12.58 -17.22 10.57
C ARG A 425 -13.46 -17.33 9.32
N ALA A 426 -14.60 -16.62 9.28
CA ALA A 426 -15.46 -16.61 8.10
C ALA A 426 -14.71 -16.05 6.88
N GLY A 427 -13.94 -14.97 7.06
CA GLY A 427 -13.09 -14.44 5.99
C GLY A 427 -11.96 -15.40 5.58
N ASP A 428 -11.38 -16.15 6.52
CA ASP A 428 -10.33 -17.15 6.21
C ASP A 428 -10.89 -18.30 5.37
N LEU A 429 -12.08 -18.79 5.74
CA LEU A 429 -12.80 -19.82 5.00
C LEU A 429 -13.17 -19.31 3.61
N LEU A 430 -13.72 -18.10 3.51
CA LEU A 430 -14.09 -17.52 2.22
C LEU A 430 -12.87 -17.30 1.33
N HIS A 431 -11.75 -16.82 1.88
CA HIS A 431 -10.50 -16.65 1.16
C HIS A 431 -9.98 -17.98 0.61
N THR A 432 -10.01 -19.04 1.42
CA THR A 432 -9.58 -20.39 0.99
C THR A 432 -10.52 -20.94 -0.09
N LEU A 433 -11.84 -20.74 0.07
CA LEU A 433 -12.83 -21.18 -0.89
C LEU A 433 -12.67 -20.48 -2.25
N THR A 434 -12.49 -19.16 -2.27
CA THR A 434 -12.29 -18.42 -3.52
C THR A 434 -10.95 -18.74 -4.17
N ALA A 435 -9.88 -18.90 -3.37
CA ALA A 435 -8.60 -19.36 -3.89
C ALA A 435 -8.69 -20.74 -4.54
N LEU A 436 -9.45 -21.67 -3.94
CA LEU A 436 -9.66 -23.01 -4.49
C LEU A 436 -10.61 -23.00 -5.71
N ALA A 437 -11.63 -22.13 -5.70
CA ALA A 437 -12.62 -22.02 -6.77
C ALA A 437 -12.07 -21.34 -8.04
N LEU A 438 -11.04 -20.51 -7.92
CA LEU A 438 -10.45 -19.79 -9.06
C LEU A 438 -9.97 -20.74 -10.17
N LEU A 439 -9.33 -21.85 -9.82
CA LEU A 439 -8.80 -22.82 -10.78
C LEU A 439 -9.89 -23.56 -11.57
N PRO A 440 -10.91 -24.19 -10.94
CA PRO A 440 -12.02 -24.79 -11.68
C PRO A 440 -12.84 -23.75 -12.46
N LEU A 441 -13.02 -22.53 -11.95
CA LEU A 441 -13.68 -21.46 -12.70
C LEU A 441 -12.89 -21.06 -13.95
N ALA A 442 -11.56 -20.94 -13.85
CA ALA A 442 -10.71 -20.71 -15.00
C ALA A 442 -10.81 -21.86 -16.02
N LEU A 443 -10.75 -23.12 -15.58
CA LEU A 443 -10.95 -24.29 -16.45
C LEU A 443 -12.32 -24.29 -17.14
N GLN A 444 -13.36 -23.85 -16.43
CA GLN A 444 -14.70 -23.70 -17.00
C GLN A 444 -14.76 -22.60 -18.07
N VAL A 445 -14.07 -21.47 -17.87
CA VAL A 445 -13.92 -20.43 -18.91
C VAL A 445 -13.19 -20.99 -20.13
N LEU A 446 -12.25 -21.91 -19.93
CA LEU A 446 -11.54 -22.59 -21.01
C LEU A 446 -12.39 -23.63 -21.77
N GLY A 447 -13.62 -23.90 -21.31
CA GLY A 447 -14.48 -24.92 -21.88
C GLY A 447 -14.02 -26.36 -21.56
N PHE A 448 -13.09 -26.54 -20.62
CA PHE A 448 -12.49 -27.84 -20.29
C PHE A 448 -13.54 -28.90 -19.93
N TYR A 449 -14.48 -28.56 -19.05
CA TYR A 449 -15.53 -29.50 -18.63
C TYR A 449 -16.51 -29.84 -19.75
N GLY A 450 -16.74 -28.92 -20.68
CA GLY A 450 -17.54 -29.18 -21.88
C GLY A 450 -16.85 -30.16 -22.81
N ALA A 451 -15.54 -29.94 -23.05
CA ALA A 451 -14.72 -30.84 -23.85
C ALA A 451 -14.65 -32.26 -23.25
N MET A 452 -14.45 -32.37 -21.94
CA MET A 452 -14.44 -33.66 -21.24
C MET A 452 -15.79 -34.37 -21.31
N ARG A 453 -16.92 -33.64 -21.24
CA ARG A 453 -18.26 -34.22 -21.42
C ARG A 453 -18.46 -34.75 -22.84
N GLY A 454 -18.05 -33.97 -23.85
CA GLY A 454 -18.16 -34.38 -25.24
C GLY A 454 -17.29 -35.59 -25.62
N LEU A 455 -16.20 -35.86 -24.86
CA LEU A 455 -15.42 -37.08 -25.01
C LEU A 455 -16.10 -38.31 -24.38
N ALA A 456 -17.01 -38.11 -23.42
CA ALA A 456 -17.72 -39.17 -22.71
C ALA A 456 -19.07 -39.55 -23.34
N GLY A 457 -19.55 -38.79 -24.35
CA GLY A 457 -20.85 -38.97 -25.01
C GLY A 457 -21.76 -37.77 -24.81
#